data_AF-A0A952THG8-F1
#
_entry.id   AF-A0A952THG8-F1
#
_cell.length_a   1.000
_cell.length_b   1.000
_cell.length_c   1.000
_cell.angle_alpha   90.00
_cell.angle_beta   90.00
_cell.angle_gamma   90.00
#
_symmetry.space_group_name_H-M   'P 1'
#
loop_
_entity.id
_entity.type
_entity.pdbx_description
1 polymer ?
#
loop_
_entity_poly.entity_id
_entity_poly.type
_entity_poly.pdbx_seq_one_letter_code
_entity_poly.pdbx_strand_id
1 'polypeptide(L)'
;MTRDGRSLDHRTLETIRTMAVTRVREGERPSVVIASYGFHRCTIYRWLKTTRGRGHSLTALASRPATGRPRTLTAAQERQVFRWINGKNPTQYGFDFGLWTRQIVRDLIAQRFGVRLSLASIGALLARQGLTPQKPLQRAYQRDPAAIARWQRTTYPAIVRQAKREQAEIYFWDESGFRADTVHGATWGAKGQTPVVKVPGQRQRISAASAITTKGAFWFATYPGGLTGERFVALLRRMLRGRRKPLHLILDGLPAHKTKAVTQYVAALEGKLTLHVLPGYAPDLNPDELVWSYAKRTGTARRPLRKGETLEAQVTQQLTEIGRRPALVRSFFKHPSVAYITDL
;
A
#
# COMPACT_ATOMS: atom_id res chain seq x y z
N MET A 1 18.28 55.38 -14.82
CA MET A 1 17.20 54.54 -14.27
C MET A 1 17.65 53.94 -12.95
N THR A 2 17.19 54.50 -11.83
CA THR A 2 17.53 53.97 -10.49
C THR A 2 16.66 52.75 -10.23
N ARG A 3 17.16 51.55 -10.52
CA ARG A 3 16.45 50.30 -10.19
C ARG A 3 16.47 50.12 -8.66
N ASP A 4 15.32 49.92 -8.04
CA ASP A 4 15.24 49.61 -6.60
C ASP A 4 15.80 48.22 -6.36
N GLY A 5 17.00 48.14 -5.80
CA GLY A 5 17.69 46.90 -5.50
C GLY A 5 16.93 45.98 -4.53
N ARG A 6 15.91 46.48 -3.81
CA ARG A 6 15.06 45.67 -2.90
C ARG A 6 14.11 44.72 -3.62
N SER A 7 13.86 44.95 -4.90
CA SER A 7 12.99 44.11 -5.75
C SER A 7 13.66 42.82 -6.22
N LEU A 8 14.96 42.66 -5.97
CA LEU A 8 15.78 41.53 -6.42
C LEU A 8 15.62 40.33 -5.48
N ASP A 9 15.80 39.12 -6.03
CA ASP A 9 15.73 37.88 -5.24
C ASP A 9 16.83 37.80 -4.17
N HIS A 10 16.63 36.94 -3.17
CA HIS A 10 17.54 36.83 -2.03
C HIS A 10 18.98 36.46 -2.41
N ARG A 11 19.17 35.66 -3.46
CA ARG A 11 20.50 35.26 -3.94
C ARG A 11 21.19 36.43 -4.61
N THR A 12 20.47 37.18 -5.45
CA THR A 12 20.99 38.39 -6.09
C THR A 12 21.36 39.47 -5.07
N LEU A 13 20.52 39.69 -4.06
CA LEU A 13 20.80 40.60 -2.95
C LEU A 13 22.07 40.23 -2.18
N GLU A 14 22.33 38.94 -1.98
CA GLU A 14 23.54 38.42 -1.33
C GLU A 14 24.80 38.65 -2.17
N THR A 15 24.72 38.41 -3.47
CA THR A 15 25.81 38.71 -4.41
C THR A 15 26.13 40.20 -4.39
N ILE A 16 25.11 41.08 -4.43
CA ILE A 16 25.30 42.54 -4.38
C ILE A 16 25.96 42.98 -3.06
N ARG A 17 25.55 42.41 -1.91
CA ARG A 17 26.20 42.69 -0.62
C ARG A 17 27.69 42.39 -0.65
N THR A 18 28.03 41.23 -1.20
CA THR A 18 29.40 40.74 -1.30
C THR A 18 30.23 41.64 -2.21
N MET A 19 29.75 41.90 -3.42
CA MET A 19 30.43 42.77 -4.40
C MET A 19 30.61 44.19 -3.87
N ALA A 20 29.57 44.77 -3.25
CA ALA A 20 29.64 46.13 -2.72
C ALA A 20 30.68 46.27 -1.59
N VAL A 21 30.79 45.26 -0.72
CA VAL A 21 31.82 45.26 0.34
C VAL A 21 33.22 45.03 -0.24
N THR A 22 33.37 44.17 -1.26
CA THR A 22 34.65 43.95 -1.96
C THR A 22 35.15 45.23 -2.63
N ARG A 23 34.31 45.91 -3.42
CA ARG A 23 34.67 47.17 -4.10
C ARG A 23 35.11 48.27 -3.13
N VAL A 24 34.45 48.36 -1.97
CA VAL A 24 34.86 49.31 -0.92
C VAL A 24 36.20 48.93 -0.29
N ARG A 25 36.49 47.63 -0.13
CA ARG A 25 37.81 47.16 0.35
C ARG A 25 38.92 47.39 -0.67
N GLU A 26 38.59 47.38 -1.96
CA GLU A 26 39.48 47.72 -3.08
C GLU A 26 39.75 49.23 -3.22
N GLY A 27 39.14 50.06 -2.37
CA GLY A 27 39.43 51.49 -2.27
C GLY A 27 38.36 52.42 -2.85
N GLU A 28 37.26 51.90 -3.39
CA GLU A 28 36.17 52.74 -3.89
C GLU A 28 35.38 53.42 -2.77
N ARG A 29 34.89 54.64 -3.03
CA ARG A 29 34.09 55.41 -2.07
C ARG A 29 32.75 54.69 -1.78
N PRO A 30 32.43 54.36 -0.51
CA PRO A 30 31.22 53.59 -0.15
C PRO A 30 29.90 54.17 -0.67
N SER A 31 29.79 55.50 -0.69
CA SER A 31 28.60 56.21 -1.16
C SER A 31 28.36 56.06 -2.67
N VAL A 32 29.44 55.95 -3.46
CA VAL A 32 29.37 55.78 -4.92
C VAL A 32 29.00 54.34 -5.25
N VAL A 33 29.67 53.38 -4.61
CA VAL A 33 29.42 51.94 -4.78
C VAL A 33 27.95 51.61 -4.49
N ILE A 34 27.42 52.04 -3.34
CA ILE A 34 26.05 51.67 -2.92
C ILE A 34 24.97 52.35 -3.76
N ALA A 35 25.23 53.56 -4.26
CA ALA A 35 24.34 54.27 -5.19
C ALA A 35 24.29 53.57 -6.56
N SER A 36 25.41 53.02 -7.03
CA SER A 36 25.46 52.25 -8.29
C SER A 36 24.57 50.99 -8.27
N TYR A 37 24.36 50.41 -7.09
CA TYR A 37 23.46 49.27 -6.87
C TYR A 37 22.02 49.68 -6.49
N GLY A 38 21.71 50.99 -6.44
CA GLY A 38 20.36 51.48 -6.14
C GLY A 38 19.94 51.37 -4.66
N PHE A 39 20.88 51.31 -3.72
CA PHE A 39 20.59 51.23 -2.28
C PHE A 39 20.90 52.54 -1.55
N HIS A 40 20.20 52.79 -0.44
CA HIS A 40 20.44 53.95 0.42
C HIS A 40 21.84 53.91 1.07
N ARG A 41 22.48 55.08 1.21
CA ARG A 41 23.86 55.22 1.74
C ARG A 41 24.13 54.52 3.07
N CYS A 42 23.16 54.42 3.97
CA CYS A 42 23.36 53.76 5.27
C CYS A 42 23.52 52.24 5.16
N THR A 43 23.10 51.65 4.03
CA THR A 43 23.10 50.19 3.81
C THR A 43 24.51 49.63 3.74
N ILE A 44 25.42 50.31 3.04
CA ILE A 44 26.83 49.86 2.92
C ILE A 44 27.56 49.91 4.25
N TYR A 45 27.32 50.94 5.07
CA TYR A 45 27.94 51.03 6.41
C TYR A 45 27.46 49.91 7.34
N ARG A 46 26.21 49.47 7.21
CA ARG A 46 25.70 48.30 7.94
C ARG A 46 26.44 47.03 7.52
N TRP A 47 26.64 46.81 6.22
CA TRP A 47 27.38 45.64 5.69
C TRP A 47 28.87 45.65 6.06
N LEU A 48 29.51 46.82 6.00
CA LEU A 48 30.89 47.01 6.45
C LEU A 48 31.02 46.76 7.96
N LYS A 49 30.05 47.19 8.77
CA LYS A 49 30.02 46.90 10.21
C LYS A 49 29.91 45.39 10.48
N THR A 50 29.04 44.69 9.76
CA THR A 50 28.88 43.22 9.87
C THR A 50 30.14 42.44 9.50
N THR A 51 31.01 43.01 8.66
CA THR A 51 32.25 42.39 8.17
C THR A 51 33.52 42.91 8.84
N ARG A 52 33.39 43.68 9.94
CA ARG A 52 34.51 44.17 10.76
C ARG A 52 34.71 43.25 11.98
N GLY A 53 35.94 42.77 12.19
CA GLY A 53 36.36 41.94 13.33
C GLY A 53 37.07 40.65 12.92
N ARG A 54 37.88 40.07 13.83
CA ARG A 54 38.56 38.77 13.61
C ARG A 54 37.49 37.67 13.47
N GLY A 55 37.43 37.02 12.30
CA GLY A 55 36.49 35.91 12.01
C GLY A 55 35.23 36.29 11.21
N HIS A 56 35.01 37.56 10.88
CA HIS A 56 33.87 38.00 10.07
C HIS A 56 34.28 38.20 8.59
N SER A 57 34.26 37.11 7.82
CA SER A 57 34.48 37.13 6.37
C SER A 57 33.20 37.51 5.60
N LEU A 58 33.29 37.57 4.26
CA LEU A 58 32.14 37.86 3.39
C LEU A 58 30.94 36.91 3.63
N THR A 59 31.16 35.74 4.24
CA THR A 59 30.11 34.80 4.63
C THR A 59 29.12 35.35 5.68
N ALA A 60 29.50 36.38 6.43
CA ALA A 60 28.59 37.04 7.37
C ALA A 60 27.46 37.84 6.68
N LEU A 61 27.59 38.09 5.37
CA LEU A 61 26.59 38.76 4.54
C LEU A 61 25.59 37.78 3.90
N ALA A 62 25.79 36.47 4.12
CA ALA A 62 24.93 35.43 3.59
C ALA A 62 23.50 35.57 4.13
N SER A 63 22.53 35.36 3.24
CA SER A 63 21.12 35.41 3.62
C SER A 63 20.80 34.21 4.51
N ARG A 64 20.40 34.48 5.76
CA ARG A 64 19.91 33.44 6.66
C ARG A 64 18.40 33.29 6.49
N PRO A 65 17.87 32.05 6.50
CA PRO A 65 16.43 31.86 6.54
C PRO A 65 15.85 32.63 7.73
N ALA A 66 14.82 33.44 7.47
CA ALA A 66 14.11 34.10 8.55
C ALA A 66 13.57 33.03 9.51
N THR A 67 13.77 33.22 10.80
CA THR A 67 13.15 32.37 11.81
C THR A 67 11.65 32.60 11.72
N GLY A 68 10.93 31.65 11.11
CA GLY A 68 9.48 31.70 11.03
C GLY A 68 8.82 31.72 12.41
N ARG A 69 7.48 31.84 12.44
CA ARG A 69 6.72 31.83 13.69
C ARG A 69 7.12 30.63 14.57
N PRO A 70 7.38 30.84 15.88
CA PRO A 70 7.65 29.75 16.80
C PRO A 70 6.57 28.68 16.74
N ARG A 71 6.98 27.42 16.84
CA ARG A 71 6.07 26.27 16.78
C ARG A 71 5.19 26.27 18.02
N THR A 72 3.92 25.91 17.84
CA THR A 72 2.97 25.81 18.96
C THR A 72 3.29 24.66 19.93
N LEU A 73 3.91 23.59 19.43
CA LEU A 73 4.40 22.49 20.27
C LEU A 73 5.91 22.53 20.39
N THR A 74 6.40 22.25 21.59
CA THR A 74 7.84 22.08 21.87
C THR A 74 8.36 20.78 21.27
N ALA A 75 9.67 20.71 21.02
CA ALA A 75 10.30 19.48 20.52
C ALA A 75 10.04 18.25 21.42
N ALA A 76 9.94 18.45 22.74
CA ALA A 76 9.60 17.40 23.68
C ALA A 76 8.15 16.89 23.52
N GLN A 77 7.20 17.81 23.36
CA GLN A 77 5.79 17.46 23.10
C GLN A 77 5.63 16.73 21.77
N GLU A 78 6.34 17.15 20.72
CA GLU A 78 6.27 16.45 19.42
C GLU A 78 6.80 15.02 19.48
N ARG A 79 7.92 14.78 20.21
CA ARG A 79 8.42 13.43 20.48
C ARG A 79 7.43 12.59 21.29
N GLN A 80 6.69 13.22 22.20
CA GLN A 80 5.64 12.53 22.95
C GLN A 80 4.48 12.11 22.04
N VAL A 81 4.05 12.97 21.11
CA VAL A 81 3.03 12.63 20.10
C VAL A 81 3.48 11.44 19.26
N PHE A 82 4.75 11.42 18.82
CA PHE A 82 5.30 10.26 18.10
C PHE A 82 5.21 8.98 18.92
N ARG A 83 5.56 9.01 20.21
CA ARG A 83 5.48 7.85 21.12
C ARG A 83 4.05 7.37 21.37
N TRP A 84 3.05 8.24 21.29
CA TRP A 84 1.66 7.83 21.41
C TRP A 84 1.17 7.05 20.19
N ILE A 85 1.69 7.39 19.01
CA ILE A 85 1.24 6.84 17.73
C ILE A 85 2.03 5.59 17.35
N ASN A 86 3.36 5.63 17.46
CA ASN A 86 4.23 4.57 17.00
C ASN A 86 4.03 3.28 17.82
N GLY A 87 3.54 2.22 17.17
CA GLY A 87 3.34 0.90 17.77
C GLY A 87 2.15 0.78 18.75
N LYS A 88 1.28 1.79 18.82
CA LYS A 88 0.14 1.83 19.76
C LYS A 88 -1.18 2.08 19.05
N ASN A 89 -2.28 1.81 19.73
CA ASN A 89 -3.65 1.93 19.20
C ASN A 89 -4.40 3.07 19.92
N PRO A 90 -5.22 3.90 19.22
CA PRO A 90 -6.02 4.92 19.87
C PRO A 90 -6.94 4.42 20.99
N THR A 91 -7.39 3.17 20.93
CA THR A 91 -8.20 2.52 21.99
C THR A 91 -7.51 2.53 23.36
N GLN A 92 -6.18 2.45 23.39
CA GLN A 92 -5.38 2.56 24.63
C GLN A 92 -5.45 3.95 25.27
N TYR A 93 -5.95 4.94 24.53
CA TYR A 93 -6.13 6.32 24.97
C TYR A 93 -7.61 6.70 25.09
N GLY A 94 -8.52 5.73 25.08
CA GLY A 94 -9.96 5.94 25.31
C GLY A 94 -10.77 6.33 24.07
N PHE A 95 -10.24 6.09 22.86
CA PHE A 95 -11.00 6.31 21.62
C PHE A 95 -11.62 5.00 21.10
N ASP A 96 -12.88 5.03 20.69
CA ASP A 96 -13.61 3.84 20.18
C ASP A 96 -13.21 3.42 18.76
N PHE A 97 -12.21 4.08 18.17
CA PHE A 97 -11.76 3.83 16.80
C PHE A 97 -10.30 3.37 16.76
N GLY A 98 -10.03 2.20 16.19
CA GLY A 98 -8.73 1.54 16.24
C GLY A 98 -7.62 2.11 15.34
N LEU A 99 -7.86 3.21 14.61
CA LEU A 99 -6.89 3.79 13.67
C LEU A 99 -6.58 5.24 14.00
N TRP A 100 -5.30 5.61 13.95
CA TRP A 100 -4.87 7.00 14.12
C TRP A 100 -5.33 7.86 12.94
N THR A 101 -6.32 8.72 13.17
CA THR A 101 -6.70 9.78 12.24
C THR A 101 -6.12 11.11 12.70
N ARG A 102 -6.00 12.09 11.79
CA ARG A 102 -5.58 13.46 12.17
C ARG A 102 -6.51 14.07 13.21
N GLN A 103 -7.78 13.69 13.20
CA GLN A 103 -8.79 14.11 14.16
C GLN A 103 -8.48 13.58 15.56
N ILE A 104 -8.25 12.26 15.68
CA ILE A 104 -7.92 11.62 16.96
C ILE A 104 -6.62 12.18 17.53
N VAL A 105 -5.60 12.38 16.70
CA VAL A 105 -4.32 12.98 17.13
C VAL A 105 -4.53 14.42 17.63
N ARG A 106 -5.37 15.21 16.94
CA ARG A 106 -5.72 16.57 17.38
C ARG A 106 -6.39 16.55 18.76
N ASP A 107 -7.36 15.66 18.93
CA ASP A 107 -8.17 15.60 20.15
C ASP A 107 -7.31 15.12 21.34
N LEU A 108 -6.42 14.15 21.11
CA LEU A 108 -5.45 13.70 22.12
C LEU A 108 -4.45 14.80 22.50
N ILE A 109 -3.97 15.60 21.54
CA ILE A 109 -3.08 16.75 21.81
C ILE A 109 -3.83 17.83 22.60
N ALA A 110 -5.07 18.12 22.24
CA ALA A 110 -5.90 19.08 22.97
C ALA A 110 -6.13 18.61 24.43
N GLN A 111 -6.42 17.32 24.63
CA GLN A 111 -6.62 16.74 25.96
C GLN A 111 -5.35 16.73 26.82
N ARG A 112 -4.19 16.42 26.24
CA ARG A 112 -2.93 16.23 27.00
C ARG A 112 -2.10 17.49 27.15
N PHE A 113 -2.16 18.41 26.19
CA PHE A 113 -1.35 19.62 26.17
C PHE A 113 -2.16 20.92 26.18
N GLY A 114 -3.50 20.85 26.11
CA GLY A 114 -4.35 22.05 26.10
C GLY A 114 -4.24 22.89 24.83
N VAL A 115 -3.60 22.38 23.78
CA VAL A 115 -3.34 23.11 22.54
C VAL A 115 -4.23 22.59 21.41
N ARG A 116 -4.93 23.50 20.73
CA ARG A 116 -5.74 23.15 19.56
C ARG A 116 -5.02 23.50 18.26
N LEU A 117 -4.64 22.47 17.51
CA LEU A 117 -4.01 22.60 16.20
C LEU A 117 -5.01 22.35 15.06
N SER A 118 -4.81 23.00 13.92
CA SER A 118 -5.56 22.69 12.70
C SER A 118 -5.22 21.29 12.19
N LEU A 119 -6.12 20.64 11.43
CA LEU A 119 -5.83 19.32 10.84
C LEU A 119 -4.65 19.36 9.87
N ALA A 120 -4.42 20.48 9.20
CA ALA A 120 -3.25 20.71 8.34
C ALA A 120 -1.96 20.75 9.17
N SER A 121 -1.98 21.45 10.31
CA SER A 121 -0.87 21.52 11.27
C SER A 121 -0.53 20.15 11.85
N ILE A 122 -1.54 19.32 12.16
CA ILE A 122 -1.34 17.92 12.57
C ILE A 122 -0.70 17.10 11.46
N GLY A 123 -1.18 17.22 10.22
CA GLY A 123 -0.58 16.54 9.07
C GLY A 123 0.90 16.90 8.89
N ALA A 124 1.24 18.18 8.94
CA ALA A 124 2.62 18.66 8.84
C ALA A 124 3.49 18.19 10.03
N LEU A 125 2.92 18.13 11.24
CA LEU A 125 3.59 17.60 12.43
C LEU A 125 3.94 16.12 12.27
N LEU A 126 2.99 15.29 11.81
CA LEU A 126 3.21 13.86 11.60
C LEU A 126 4.27 13.61 10.53
N ALA A 127 4.18 14.29 9.39
CA ALA A 127 5.14 14.15 8.30
C ALA A 127 6.57 14.48 8.73
N ARG A 128 6.75 15.54 9.52
CA ARG A 128 8.05 15.95 10.07
C ARG A 128 8.63 14.96 11.09
N GLN A 129 7.77 14.20 11.78
CA GLN A 129 8.17 13.10 12.65
C GLN A 129 8.41 11.79 11.88
N GLY A 130 8.41 11.82 10.55
CA GLY A 130 8.60 10.64 9.70
C GLY A 130 7.37 9.73 9.62
N LEU A 131 6.22 10.14 10.17
CA LEU A 131 4.98 9.37 10.13
C LEU A 131 4.23 9.68 8.84
N THR A 132 3.97 8.65 8.06
CA THR A 132 3.18 8.70 6.82
C THR A 132 1.90 7.90 6.99
N PRO A 133 0.80 8.24 6.28
CA PRO A 133 -0.40 7.41 6.27
C PRO A 133 -0.06 6.02 5.71
N GLN A 134 -0.07 5.02 6.58
CA GLN A 134 0.13 3.63 6.20
C GLN A 134 -1.20 2.90 6.21
N LYS A 135 -1.46 2.09 5.18
CA LYS A 135 -2.59 1.17 5.21
C LYS A 135 -2.24 0.07 6.21
N PRO A 136 -2.93 -0.06 7.35
CA PRO A 136 -2.66 -1.13 8.28
C PRO A 136 -2.86 -2.46 7.54
N LEU A 137 -1.90 -3.37 7.63
CA LEU A 137 -2.19 -4.76 7.34
C LEU A 137 -3.20 -5.22 8.40
N GLN A 138 -4.40 -5.59 7.95
CA GLN A 138 -5.36 -6.29 8.80
C GLN A 138 -4.75 -7.64 9.18
N ARG A 139 -3.94 -7.67 10.23
CA ARG A 139 -3.57 -8.91 10.90
C ARG A 139 -4.75 -9.28 11.78
N ALA A 140 -5.55 -10.25 11.33
CA ALA A 140 -6.60 -10.81 12.16
C ALA A 140 -5.95 -11.43 13.41
N TYR A 141 -6.48 -11.10 14.58
CA TYR A 141 -6.04 -11.54 15.91
C TYR A 141 -6.05 -13.09 16.07
N GLN A 142 -6.70 -13.81 15.14
CA GLN A 142 -6.90 -15.26 15.14
C GLN A 142 -5.80 -16.05 14.40
N ARG A 143 -4.71 -15.39 13.98
CA ARG A 143 -3.59 -16.05 13.29
C ARG A 143 -2.69 -16.76 14.30
N ASP A 144 -2.64 -18.09 14.24
CA ASP A 144 -1.78 -18.93 15.09
C ASP A 144 -0.38 -19.15 14.46
N PRO A 145 0.69 -18.50 14.97
CA PRO A 145 2.03 -18.65 14.42
C PRO A 145 2.60 -20.07 14.54
N ALA A 146 2.21 -20.81 15.59
CA ALA A 146 2.69 -22.17 15.80
C ALA A 146 2.08 -23.13 14.78
N ALA A 147 0.79 -22.99 14.47
CA ALA A 147 0.14 -23.74 13.41
C ALA A 147 0.75 -23.44 12.02
N ILE A 148 1.08 -22.18 11.75
CA ILE A 148 1.77 -21.79 10.50
C ILE A 148 3.16 -22.42 10.42
N ALA A 149 3.96 -22.32 11.48
CA ALA A 149 5.30 -22.90 11.51
C ALA A 149 5.25 -24.44 11.35
N ARG A 150 4.29 -25.11 12.01
CA ARG A 150 4.05 -26.55 11.86
C ARG A 150 3.67 -26.91 10.42
N TRP A 151 2.79 -26.11 9.80
CA TRP A 151 2.40 -26.30 8.41
C TRP A 151 3.61 -26.26 7.47
N GLN A 152 4.40 -25.19 7.56
CA GLN A 152 5.55 -24.96 6.69
C GLN A 152 6.66 -25.99 6.89
N ARG A 153 6.97 -26.35 8.14
CA ARG A 153 8.12 -27.22 8.46
C ARG A 153 7.80 -28.71 8.41
N THR A 154 6.55 -29.10 8.69
CA THR A 154 6.19 -30.50 8.90
C THR A 154 5.07 -30.95 7.97
N THR A 155 3.91 -30.28 8.01
CA THR A 155 2.70 -30.74 7.31
C THR A 155 2.85 -30.69 5.79
N TYR A 156 3.23 -29.54 5.22
CA TYR A 156 3.39 -29.42 3.78
C TYR A 156 4.48 -30.35 3.21
N PRO A 157 5.69 -30.43 3.80
CA PRO A 157 6.67 -31.43 3.37
C PRO A 157 6.18 -32.88 3.46
N ALA A 158 5.33 -33.23 4.44
CA ALA A 158 4.73 -34.56 4.53
C ALA A 158 3.73 -34.81 3.39
N ILE A 159 2.89 -33.83 3.07
CA ILE A 159 1.97 -33.88 1.92
C ILE A 159 2.74 -34.08 0.62
N VAL A 160 3.86 -33.36 0.43
CA VAL A 160 4.74 -33.52 -0.72
C VAL A 160 5.28 -34.94 -0.84
N ARG A 161 5.79 -35.52 0.27
CA ARG A 161 6.28 -36.90 0.29
C ARG A 161 5.18 -37.90 -0.04
N GLN A 162 3.98 -37.69 0.50
CA GLN A 162 2.82 -38.53 0.22
C GLN A 162 2.41 -38.47 -1.26
N ALA A 163 2.24 -37.26 -1.81
CA ALA A 163 1.87 -37.07 -3.20
C ALA A 163 2.90 -37.67 -4.16
N LYS A 164 4.20 -37.60 -3.83
CA LYS A 164 5.27 -38.26 -4.61
C LYS A 164 5.12 -39.78 -4.63
N ARG A 165 4.77 -40.42 -3.50
CA ARG A 165 4.53 -41.87 -3.41
C ARG A 165 3.31 -42.30 -4.21
N GLU A 166 2.25 -41.49 -4.17
CA GLU A 166 0.98 -41.75 -4.85
C GLU A 166 1.00 -41.30 -6.34
N GLN A 167 2.12 -40.74 -6.82
CA GLN A 167 2.24 -40.10 -8.13
C GLN A 167 1.14 -39.04 -8.39
N ALA A 168 0.69 -38.40 -7.31
CA ALA A 168 -0.38 -37.43 -7.30
C ALA A 168 0.11 -36.01 -7.66
N GLU A 169 -0.81 -35.19 -8.16
CA GLU A 169 -0.56 -33.77 -8.39
C GLU A 169 -1.01 -32.94 -7.20
N ILE A 170 -0.24 -31.92 -6.82
CA ILE A 170 -0.61 -30.98 -5.75
C ILE A 170 -1.09 -29.69 -6.39
N TYR A 171 -2.33 -29.30 -6.06
CA TYR A 171 -2.92 -28.03 -6.44
C TYR A 171 -3.23 -27.19 -5.21
N PHE A 172 -2.96 -25.90 -5.30
CA PHE A 172 -3.43 -24.90 -4.35
C PHE A 172 -4.69 -24.24 -4.91
N TRP A 173 -5.74 -24.21 -4.13
CA TRP A 173 -7.07 -23.77 -4.50
C TRP A 173 -7.50 -22.57 -3.68
N ASP A 174 -8.13 -21.60 -4.33
CA ASP A 174 -8.76 -20.46 -3.66
C ASP A 174 -9.97 -19.94 -4.47
N GLU A 175 -10.79 -19.11 -3.83
CA GLU A 175 -11.92 -18.44 -4.44
C GLU A 175 -11.87 -16.92 -4.31
N SER A 176 -12.42 -16.25 -5.32
CA SER A 176 -12.57 -14.80 -5.29
C SER A 176 -13.85 -14.34 -5.95
N GLY A 177 -14.53 -13.42 -5.27
CA GLY A 177 -15.62 -12.63 -5.84
C GLY A 177 -15.11 -11.46 -6.68
N PHE A 178 -15.75 -11.25 -7.83
CA PHE A 178 -15.58 -10.11 -8.72
C PHE A 178 -16.89 -9.32 -8.77
N ARG A 179 -16.77 -8.00 -8.81
CA ARG A 179 -17.92 -7.09 -8.91
C ARG A 179 -17.61 -5.98 -9.91
N ALA A 180 -18.62 -5.58 -10.66
CA ALA A 180 -18.50 -4.48 -11.63
C ALA A 180 -18.56 -3.09 -10.96
N ASP A 181 -18.93 -3.01 -9.67
CA ASP A 181 -19.20 -1.77 -8.93
C ASP A 181 -18.01 -1.20 -8.15
N THR A 182 -16.80 -1.76 -8.30
CA THR A 182 -15.58 -1.19 -7.71
C THR A 182 -15.11 0.06 -8.45
N VAL A 183 -15.85 1.16 -8.29
CA VAL A 183 -15.38 2.50 -8.65
C VAL A 183 -14.41 2.96 -7.56
N HIS A 184 -13.16 2.50 -7.65
CA HIS A 184 -12.06 3.09 -6.87
C HIS A 184 -11.23 3.96 -7.81
N GLY A 185 -11.68 5.19 -8.04
CA GLY A 185 -10.94 6.13 -8.88
C GLY A 185 -11.40 7.58 -8.70
N ALA A 186 -10.45 8.50 -8.83
CA ALA A 186 -10.76 9.90 -9.09
C ALA A 186 -11.06 10.03 -10.59
N THR A 187 -12.08 10.81 -10.94
CA THR A 187 -12.35 11.19 -12.33
C THR A 187 -11.96 12.65 -12.54
N TRP A 188 -11.66 13.02 -13.77
CA TRP A 188 -11.41 14.41 -14.14
C TRP A 188 -12.74 15.19 -14.10
N GLY A 189 -12.71 16.33 -13.43
CA GLY A 189 -13.85 17.26 -13.34
C GLY A 189 -13.32 18.69 -13.31
N ALA A 190 -14.16 19.63 -13.75
CA ALA A 190 -13.81 21.05 -13.67
C ALA A 190 -13.53 21.45 -12.21
N LYS A 191 -12.50 22.28 -11.99
CA LYS A 191 -12.12 22.72 -10.65
C LYS A 191 -13.33 23.39 -9.96
N GLY A 192 -13.73 22.87 -8.79
CA GLY A 192 -14.88 23.37 -8.03
C GLY A 192 -16.24 22.76 -8.42
N GLN A 193 -16.30 21.89 -9.43
CA GLN A 193 -17.50 21.16 -9.82
C GLN A 193 -17.31 19.67 -9.54
N THR A 194 -18.10 19.11 -8.62
CA THR A 194 -18.05 17.68 -8.32
C THR A 194 -18.83 16.92 -9.40
N PRO A 195 -18.17 16.07 -10.22
CA PRO A 195 -18.86 15.33 -11.27
C PRO A 195 -19.82 14.30 -10.66
N VAL A 196 -21.08 14.33 -11.10
CA VAL A 196 -22.11 13.37 -10.69
C VAL A 196 -22.11 12.20 -11.67
N VAL A 197 -21.71 11.02 -11.19
CA VAL A 197 -21.69 9.79 -11.99
C VAL A 197 -22.98 9.00 -11.71
N LYS A 198 -23.84 8.85 -12.73
CA LYS A 198 -24.99 7.94 -12.68
C LYS A 198 -24.50 6.50 -12.90
N VAL A 199 -24.59 5.67 -11.88
CA VAL A 199 -24.17 4.26 -11.96
C VAL A 199 -25.36 3.42 -12.44
N PRO A 200 -25.22 2.61 -13.52
CA PRO A 200 -26.31 1.73 -13.96
C PRO A 200 -26.70 0.72 -12.87
N GLY A 201 -28.00 0.48 -12.71
CA GLY A 201 -28.56 -0.34 -11.61
C GLY A 201 -28.28 -1.84 -11.69
N GLN A 202 -27.76 -2.37 -12.80
CA GLN A 202 -27.43 -3.79 -12.93
C GLN A 202 -26.07 -4.09 -12.28
N ARG A 203 -26.13 -4.46 -11.00
CA ARG A 203 -24.98 -4.92 -10.22
C ARG A 203 -24.58 -6.34 -10.66
N GLN A 204 -23.65 -6.44 -11.61
CA GLN A 204 -23.08 -7.74 -11.97
C GLN A 204 -22.07 -8.19 -10.91
N ARG A 205 -22.25 -9.41 -10.40
CA ARG A 205 -21.33 -10.09 -9.49
C ARG A 205 -21.13 -11.52 -9.97
N ILE A 206 -19.87 -11.94 -10.03
CA ILE A 206 -19.49 -13.31 -10.38
C ILE A 206 -18.43 -13.77 -9.40
N SER A 207 -18.45 -15.04 -9.04
CA SER A 207 -17.38 -15.68 -8.29
C SER A 207 -16.55 -16.53 -9.22
N ALA A 208 -15.28 -16.69 -8.90
CA ALA A 208 -14.42 -17.63 -9.57
C ALA A 208 -13.67 -18.46 -8.54
N ALA A 209 -13.41 -19.71 -8.91
CA ALA A 209 -12.46 -20.58 -8.25
C ALA A 209 -11.29 -20.82 -9.19
N SER A 210 -10.09 -20.92 -8.63
CA SER A 210 -8.90 -21.37 -9.35
C SER A 210 -8.16 -22.44 -8.57
N ALA A 211 -7.28 -23.12 -9.29
CA ALA A 211 -6.34 -24.04 -8.69
C ALA A 211 -5.03 -24.04 -9.48
N ILE A 212 -3.89 -23.94 -8.79
CA ILE A 212 -2.57 -23.80 -9.39
C ILE A 212 -1.52 -24.76 -8.84
N THR A 213 -0.49 -25.03 -9.66
CA THR A 213 0.64 -25.90 -9.32
C THR A 213 1.97 -25.17 -9.45
N THR A 214 2.99 -25.65 -8.73
CA THR A 214 4.38 -25.16 -8.86
C THR A 214 4.94 -25.31 -10.27
N LYS A 215 4.42 -26.25 -11.07
CA LYS A 215 4.82 -26.50 -12.47
C LYS A 215 4.19 -25.52 -13.46
N GLY A 216 3.22 -24.73 -13.02
CA GLY A 216 2.53 -23.72 -13.83
C GLY A 216 1.23 -24.20 -14.47
N ALA A 217 0.71 -25.36 -14.10
CA ALA A 217 -0.64 -25.76 -14.46
C ALA A 217 -1.68 -24.90 -13.72
N PHE A 218 -2.76 -24.56 -14.42
CA PHE A 218 -3.81 -23.64 -13.96
C PHE A 218 -5.18 -24.22 -14.33
N TRP A 219 -6.07 -24.32 -13.36
CA TRP A 219 -7.47 -24.67 -13.55
C TRP A 219 -8.35 -23.54 -13.00
N PHE A 220 -9.50 -23.29 -13.60
CA PHE A 220 -10.47 -22.33 -13.06
C PHE A 220 -11.90 -22.63 -13.48
N ALA A 221 -12.85 -22.02 -12.77
CA ALA A 221 -14.25 -21.95 -13.16
C ALA A 221 -14.91 -20.68 -12.61
N THR A 222 -15.79 -20.06 -13.40
CA THR A 222 -16.69 -18.99 -12.95
C THR A 222 -18.04 -19.57 -12.55
N TYR A 223 -18.72 -18.92 -11.60
CA TYR A 223 -20.06 -19.28 -11.16
C TYR A 223 -20.76 -18.09 -10.47
N PRO A 224 -22.11 -18.01 -10.52
CA PRO A 224 -22.86 -16.93 -9.87
C PRO A 224 -23.06 -17.18 -8.38
N GLY A 225 -22.93 -16.16 -7.52
CA GLY A 225 -23.20 -16.26 -6.08
C GLY A 225 -22.06 -16.84 -5.24
N GLY A 226 -22.33 -17.21 -3.98
CA GLY A 226 -21.33 -17.72 -3.04
C GLY A 226 -20.98 -19.19 -3.25
N LEU A 227 -19.89 -19.66 -2.63
CA LEU A 227 -19.53 -21.07 -2.61
C LEU A 227 -20.33 -21.82 -1.53
N THR A 228 -21.10 -22.82 -1.94
CA THR A 228 -21.76 -23.79 -1.03
C THR A 228 -21.06 -25.15 -1.14
N GLY A 229 -21.34 -26.07 -0.21
CA GLY A 229 -20.77 -27.42 -0.27
C GLY A 229 -21.14 -28.19 -1.54
N GLU A 230 -22.39 -28.09 -1.99
CA GLU A 230 -22.87 -28.74 -3.22
C GLU A 230 -22.18 -28.16 -4.45
N ARG A 231 -22.00 -26.83 -4.47
CA ARG A 231 -21.29 -26.16 -5.55
C ARG A 231 -19.81 -26.53 -5.57
N PHE A 232 -19.18 -26.60 -4.40
CA PHE A 232 -17.82 -27.07 -4.28
C PHE A 232 -17.67 -28.50 -4.83
N VAL A 233 -18.57 -29.43 -4.48
CA VAL A 233 -18.61 -30.78 -5.07
C VAL A 233 -18.77 -30.73 -6.60
N ALA A 234 -19.64 -29.88 -7.14
CA ALA A 234 -19.82 -29.73 -8.58
C ALA A 234 -18.54 -29.24 -9.29
N LEU A 235 -17.81 -28.32 -8.65
CA LEU A 235 -16.53 -27.84 -9.15
C LEU A 235 -15.43 -28.90 -9.06
N LEU A 236 -15.34 -29.65 -7.96
CA LEU A 236 -14.43 -30.78 -7.82
C LEU A 236 -14.67 -31.84 -8.89
N ARG A 237 -15.94 -32.18 -9.17
CA ARG A 237 -16.32 -33.06 -10.29
C ARG A 237 -15.78 -32.53 -11.61
N ARG A 238 -15.94 -31.23 -11.88
CA ARG A 238 -15.42 -30.60 -13.11
C ARG A 238 -13.88 -30.61 -13.16
N MET A 239 -13.21 -30.40 -12.03
CA MET A 239 -11.75 -30.41 -11.94
C MET A 239 -11.16 -31.81 -12.16
N LEU A 240 -11.86 -32.86 -11.71
CA LEU A 240 -11.44 -34.26 -11.82
C LEU A 240 -11.78 -34.92 -13.17
N ARG A 241 -12.65 -34.31 -13.99
CA ARG A 241 -12.99 -34.85 -15.32
C ARG A 241 -11.73 -35.06 -16.16
N GLY A 242 -11.57 -36.26 -16.69
CA GLY A 242 -10.43 -36.62 -17.55
C GLY A 242 -9.09 -36.78 -16.83
N ARG A 243 -9.02 -36.57 -15.50
CA ARG A 243 -7.79 -36.78 -14.74
C ARG A 243 -7.54 -38.25 -14.47
N ARG A 244 -6.30 -38.66 -14.77
CA ARG A 244 -5.78 -40.02 -14.49
C ARG A 244 -5.06 -40.09 -13.15
N LYS A 245 -4.26 -39.08 -12.82
CA LYS A 245 -3.48 -39.03 -11.58
C LYS A 245 -4.36 -38.62 -10.38
N PRO A 246 -4.09 -39.12 -9.17
CA PRO A 246 -4.70 -38.61 -7.95
C PRO A 246 -4.38 -37.13 -7.75
N LEU A 247 -5.25 -36.44 -7.01
CA LEU A 247 -5.17 -35.00 -6.76
C LEU A 247 -5.10 -34.71 -5.26
N HIS A 248 -4.05 -34.03 -4.83
CA HIS A 248 -3.97 -33.40 -3.52
C HIS A 248 -4.37 -31.92 -3.69
N LEU A 249 -5.47 -31.53 -3.06
CA LEU A 249 -5.96 -30.16 -3.12
C LEU A 249 -5.73 -29.47 -1.77
N ILE A 250 -4.92 -28.41 -1.77
CA ILE A 250 -4.66 -27.55 -0.62
C ILE A 250 -5.59 -26.35 -0.69
N LEU A 251 -6.38 -26.12 0.35
CA LEU A 251 -7.44 -25.11 0.38
C LEU A 251 -7.56 -24.44 1.76
N ASP A 252 -8.28 -23.33 1.82
CA ASP A 252 -8.50 -22.58 3.05
C ASP A 252 -9.49 -23.28 4.02
N GLY A 253 -9.72 -22.66 5.18
CA GLY A 253 -10.57 -23.22 6.22
C GLY A 253 -12.08 -23.11 6.02
N LEU A 254 -12.57 -22.68 4.84
CA LEU A 254 -13.97 -22.30 4.63
C LEU A 254 -14.95 -23.42 5.02
N PRO A 255 -16.05 -23.12 5.74
CA PRO A 255 -17.03 -24.13 6.16
C PRO A 255 -17.65 -24.92 4.99
N ALA A 256 -17.78 -24.30 3.81
CA ALA A 256 -18.27 -24.95 2.60
C ALA A 256 -17.42 -26.15 2.18
N HIS A 257 -16.12 -26.18 2.51
CA HIS A 257 -15.22 -27.29 2.23
C HIS A 257 -15.40 -28.48 3.17
N LYS A 258 -16.13 -28.31 4.28
CA LYS A 258 -16.25 -29.27 5.38
C LYS A 258 -17.67 -29.82 5.55
N THR A 259 -18.55 -29.58 4.58
CA THR A 259 -19.93 -30.08 4.65
C THR A 259 -19.97 -31.61 4.51
N LYS A 260 -21.04 -32.23 5.02
CA LYS A 260 -21.25 -33.68 4.89
C LYS A 260 -21.18 -34.14 3.43
N ALA A 261 -21.80 -33.40 2.52
CA ALA A 261 -21.78 -33.70 1.09
C ALA A 261 -20.35 -33.74 0.50
N VAL A 262 -19.47 -32.83 0.93
CA VAL A 262 -18.07 -32.81 0.49
C VAL A 262 -17.32 -34.01 1.07
N THR A 263 -17.46 -34.27 2.37
CA THR A 263 -16.79 -35.41 3.01
C THR A 263 -17.19 -36.75 2.40
N GLN A 264 -18.49 -36.94 2.13
CA GLN A 264 -19.01 -38.14 1.48
C GLN A 264 -18.51 -38.28 0.04
N TYR A 265 -18.48 -37.18 -0.72
CA TYR A 265 -17.98 -37.19 -2.08
C TYR A 265 -16.48 -37.53 -2.16
N VAL A 266 -15.66 -36.95 -1.27
CA VAL A 266 -14.22 -37.24 -1.21
C VAL A 266 -13.97 -38.70 -0.82
N ALA A 267 -14.71 -39.23 0.17
CA ALA A 267 -14.60 -40.62 0.58
C ALA A 267 -14.95 -41.59 -0.56
N ALA A 268 -15.98 -41.29 -1.35
CA ALA A 268 -16.40 -42.09 -2.50
C ALA A 268 -15.39 -42.10 -3.68
N LEU A 269 -14.36 -41.26 -3.64
CA LEU A 269 -13.32 -41.21 -4.66
C LEU A 269 -12.12 -42.12 -4.35
N GLU A 270 -12.13 -42.85 -3.22
CA GLU A 270 -11.16 -43.91 -2.88
C GLU A 270 -9.69 -43.48 -3.10
N GLY A 271 -9.33 -42.31 -2.58
CA GLY A 271 -7.95 -41.78 -2.67
C GLY A 271 -7.63 -41.02 -3.96
N LYS A 272 -8.55 -40.96 -4.94
CA LYS A 272 -8.36 -40.14 -6.16
C LYS A 272 -8.32 -38.62 -5.87
N LEU A 273 -8.91 -38.18 -4.75
CA LEU A 273 -8.87 -36.81 -4.27
C LEU A 273 -8.58 -36.80 -2.77
N THR A 274 -7.59 -36.02 -2.36
CA THR A 274 -7.24 -35.80 -0.96
C THR A 274 -7.26 -34.29 -0.68
N LEU A 275 -8.06 -33.86 0.30
CA LEU A 275 -8.15 -32.45 0.70
C LEU A 275 -7.24 -32.15 1.88
N HIS A 276 -6.49 -31.06 1.79
CA HIS A 276 -5.59 -30.57 2.85
C HIS A 276 -5.98 -29.14 3.21
N VAL A 277 -6.28 -28.90 4.47
CA VAL A 277 -6.77 -27.59 4.94
C VAL A 277 -5.60 -26.78 5.52
N LEU A 278 -5.42 -25.56 5.00
CA LEU A 278 -4.45 -24.60 5.51
C LEU A 278 -4.76 -24.20 6.96
N PRO A 279 -3.75 -23.76 7.74
CA PRO A 279 -3.99 -23.14 9.03
C PRO A 279 -4.99 -21.98 8.92
N GLY A 280 -5.87 -21.86 9.92
CA GLY A 280 -6.86 -20.79 9.95
C GLY A 280 -6.20 -19.41 9.88
N TYR A 281 -6.84 -18.49 9.15
CA TYR A 281 -6.42 -17.08 9.03
C TYR A 281 -5.00 -16.90 8.47
N ALA A 282 -4.53 -17.82 7.62
CA ALA A 282 -3.26 -17.74 6.92
C ALA A 282 -3.41 -17.75 5.38
N PRO A 283 -4.21 -16.84 4.80
CA PRO A 283 -4.43 -16.79 3.35
C PRO A 283 -3.13 -16.54 2.58
N ASP A 284 -2.18 -15.83 3.20
CA ASP A 284 -0.88 -15.50 2.63
C ASP A 284 0.04 -16.71 2.37
N LEU A 285 -0.32 -17.88 2.92
CA LEU A 285 0.34 -19.16 2.63
C LEU A 285 -0.17 -19.82 1.34
N ASN A 286 -1.26 -19.31 0.76
CA ASN A 286 -1.85 -19.82 -0.46
C ASN A 286 -1.36 -19.00 -1.66
N PRO A 287 -0.59 -19.58 -2.59
CA PRO A 287 -0.11 -18.87 -3.77
C PRO A 287 -1.26 -18.47 -4.71
N ASP A 288 -2.43 -19.12 -4.63
CA ASP A 288 -3.58 -18.80 -5.46
C ASP A 288 -4.21 -17.44 -5.09
N GLU A 289 -4.00 -16.96 -3.85
CA GLU A 289 -4.38 -15.58 -3.47
C GLU A 289 -3.65 -14.53 -4.35
N LEU A 290 -2.42 -14.85 -4.78
CA LEU A 290 -1.63 -13.98 -5.66
C LEU A 290 -2.19 -13.94 -7.09
N VAL A 291 -2.83 -15.02 -7.55
CA VAL A 291 -3.58 -15.04 -8.82
C VAL A 291 -4.69 -14.02 -8.76
N TRP A 292 -5.48 -14.02 -7.67
CA TRP A 292 -6.57 -13.06 -7.51
C TRP A 292 -6.09 -11.63 -7.38
N SER A 293 -4.99 -11.41 -6.65
CA SER A 293 -4.34 -10.10 -6.58
C SER A 293 -3.88 -9.61 -7.95
N TYR A 294 -3.29 -10.49 -8.76
CA TYR A 294 -2.88 -10.18 -10.13
C TYR A 294 -4.11 -9.90 -11.01
N ALA A 295 -5.13 -10.75 -10.95
CA ALA A 295 -6.34 -10.64 -11.76
C ALA A 295 -7.08 -9.32 -11.47
N LYS A 296 -7.26 -8.98 -10.19
CA LYS A 296 -7.91 -7.73 -9.77
C LYS A 296 -7.08 -6.49 -10.13
N ARG A 297 -5.74 -6.55 -10.08
CA ARG A 297 -4.87 -5.41 -10.43
C ARG A 297 -4.73 -5.15 -11.93
N THR A 298 -4.68 -6.23 -12.72
CA THR A 298 -4.46 -6.15 -14.18
C THR A 298 -5.76 -6.16 -14.99
N GLY A 299 -6.84 -6.66 -14.40
CA GLY A 299 -8.13 -6.86 -15.05
C GLY A 299 -9.20 -5.86 -14.63
N THR A 300 -10.36 -6.38 -14.22
CA THR A 300 -11.65 -5.70 -14.06
C THR A 300 -11.60 -4.32 -13.39
N ALA A 301 -10.64 -4.05 -12.50
CA ALA A 301 -10.49 -2.76 -11.84
C ALA A 301 -10.05 -1.60 -12.78
N ARG A 302 -9.50 -1.89 -13.97
CA ARG A 302 -8.99 -0.86 -14.89
C ARG A 302 -9.79 -0.72 -16.19
N ARG A 303 -10.64 -1.69 -16.55
CA ARG A 303 -11.46 -1.64 -17.76
C ARG A 303 -12.94 -1.74 -17.37
N PRO A 304 -13.69 -0.62 -17.39
CA PRO A 304 -15.13 -0.68 -17.20
C PRO A 304 -15.77 -1.52 -18.32
N LEU A 305 -16.80 -2.28 -17.97
CA LEU A 305 -17.59 -3.07 -18.92
C LEU A 305 -18.22 -2.14 -19.97
N ARG A 306 -18.07 -2.50 -21.25
CA ARG A 306 -18.78 -1.84 -22.34
C ARG A 306 -20.22 -2.35 -22.44
N LYS A 307 -21.08 -1.61 -23.15
CA LYS A 307 -22.46 -2.03 -23.43
C LYS A 307 -22.46 -3.40 -24.11
N GLY A 308 -23.12 -4.39 -23.50
CA GLY A 308 -23.18 -5.77 -23.99
C GLY A 308 -22.10 -6.72 -23.47
N GLU A 309 -21.06 -6.22 -22.78
CA GLU A 309 -20.08 -7.07 -22.11
C GLU A 309 -20.62 -7.56 -20.76
N THR A 310 -20.38 -8.84 -20.44
CA THR A 310 -20.69 -9.39 -19.11
C THR A 310 -19.42 -9.52 -18.28
N LEU A 311 -19.56 -9.31 -16.98
CA LEU A 311 -18.47 -9.50 -16.01
C LEU A 311 -17.92 -10.92 -16.06
N GLU A 312 -18.80 -11.91 -16.23
CA GLU A 312 -18.41 -13.32 -16.34
C GLU A 312 -17.52 -13.57 -17.56
N ALA A 313 -17.88 -13.04 -18.74
CA ALA A 313 -17.07 -13.23 -19.94
C ALA A 313 -15.68 -12.59 -19.79
N GLN A 314 -15.62 -11.39 -19.21
CA GLN A 314 -14.35 -10.70 -18.98
C GLN A 314 -13.45 -11.44 -17.98
N VAL A 315 -14.01 -11.89 -16.85
CA VAL A 315 -13.27 -12.68 -15.85
C VAL A 315 -12.81 -14.00 -16.46
N THR A 316 -13.68 -14.68 -17.20
CA THR A 316 -13.35 -15.94 -17.90
C THR A 316 -12.20 -15.75 -18.89
N GLN A 317 -12.24 -14.69 -19.70
CA GLN A 317 -11.17 -14.36 -20.63
C GLN A 317 -9.86 -14.13 -19.89
N GLN A 318 -9.87 -13.33 -18.82
CA GLN A 318 -8.67 -13.02 -18.07
C GLN A 318 -8.03 -14.26 -17.43
N LEU A 319 -8.85 -15.13 -16.82
CA LEU A 319 -8.35 -16.37 -16.23
C LEU A 319 -7.84 -17.33 -17.31
N THR A 320 -8.45 -17.33 -18.50
CA THR A 320 -7.94 -18.07 -19.67
C THR A 320 -6.55 -17.58 -20.07
N GLU A 321 -6.34 -16.26 -20.11
CA GLU A 321 -5.03 -15.67 -20.44
C GLU A 321 -3.95 -16.00 -19.40
N ILE A 322 -4.31 -16.04 -18.11
CA ILE A 322 -3.41 -16.51 -17.04
C ILE A 322 -3.03 -17.97 -17.28
N GLY A 323 -4.01 -18.83 -17.55
CA GLY A 323 -3.78 -20.25 -17.82
C GLY A 323 -2.92 -20.54 -19.04
N ARG A 324 -2.92 -19.65 -20.05
CA ARG A 324 -2.03 -19.72 -21.22
C ARG A 324 -0.59 -19.30 -20.93
N ARG A 325 -0.28 -18.82 -19.73
CA ARG A 325 1.05 -18.31 -19.34
C ARG A 325 1.63 -19.11 -18.15
N PRO A 326 2.12 -20.34 -18.35
CA PRO A 326 2.70 -21.15 -17.28
C PRO A 326 3.83 -20.44 -16.52
N ALA A 327 4.64 -19.63 -17.20
CA ALA A 327 5.70 -18.84 -16.57
C ALA A 327 5.17 -17.80 -15.56
N LEU A 328 3.99 -17.22 -15.83
CA LEU A 328 3.30 -16.34 -14.89
C LEU A 328 2.80 -17.12 -13.68
N VAL A 329 2.16 -18.28 -13.91
CA VAL A 329 1.66 -19.12 -12.80
C VAL A 329 2.81 -19.55 -11.88
N ARG A 330 3.95 -19.96 -12.45
CA ARG A 330 5.16 -20.28 -11.67
C ARG A 330 5.72 -19.10 -10.89
N SER A 331 5.52 -17.85 -11.36
CA SER A 331 6.07 -16.68 -10.68
C SER A 331 5.35 -16.39 -9.35
N PHE A 332 4.08 -16.80 -9.20
CA PHE A 332 3.34 -16.65 -7.94
C PHE A 332 4.00 -17.43 -6.79
N PHE A 333 4.61 -18.57 -7.09
CA PHE A 333 5.34 -19.38 -6.10
C PHE A 333 6.69 -18.77 -5.67
N LYS A 334 7.16 -17.70 -6.34
CA LYS A 334 8.39 -16.99 -5.96
C LYS A 334 8.17 -15.91 -4.91
N HIS A 335 6.92 -15.68 -4.49
CA HIS A 335 6.61 -14.65 -3.51
C HIS A 335 7.08 -15.06 -2.10
N PRO A 336 7.67 -14.14 -1.30
CA PRO A 336 8.24 -14.49 0.01
C PRO A 336 7.26 -15.17 0.99
N SER A 337 5.96 -14.84 0.91
CA SER A 337 4.95 -15.44 1.80
C SER A 337 4.72 -16.93 1.56
N VAL A 338 5.05 -17.43 0.38
CA VAL A 338 4.86 -18.83 -0.03
C VAL A 338 6.18 -19.56 -0.30
N ALA A 339 7.31 -18.97 0.10
CA ALA A 339 8.65 -19.52 -0.12
C ALA A 339 8.90 -20.89 0.55
N TYR A 340 8.03 -21.32 1.47
CA TYR A 340 8.06 -22.66 2.05
C TYR A 340 7.70 -23.77 1.05
N ILE A 341 7.13 -23.40 -0.11
CA ILE A 341 6.79 -24.31 -1.19
C ILE A 341 8.04 -24.52 -2.05
N THR A 342 8.78 -25.60 -1.77
CA THR A 342 10.12 -25.83 -2.36
C THR A 342 10.12 -26.77 -3.57
N ASP A 343 8.97 -27.29 -4.01
CA ASP A 343 8.84 -28.19 -5.18
C ASP A 343 8.80 -27.43 -6.52
N LEU A 344 9.63 -26.40 -6.68
CA LEU A 344 9.79 -25.68 -7.96
C LEU A 344 10.60 -26.49 -8.98
#